data_AF-A0A0S8IYV2-F1
#
_entry.id   AF-A0A0S8IYV2-F1
#
_cell.length_a   1.000
_cell.length_b   1.000
_cell.length_c   1.000
_cell.angle_alpha   90.00
_cell.angle_beta   90.00
_cell.angle_gamma   90.00
#
_symmetry.space_group_name_H-M   'P 1'
#
loop_
_entity.id
_entity.type
_entity.pdbx_description
1 polymer ?
#
loop_
_entity_poly.entity_id
_entity_poly.type
_entity_poly.pdbx_seq_one_letter_code
_entity_poly.pdbx_strand_id
1 'polypeptide(L)'
;TQADVAGLEAAEKLLRTRLKDVPEFIDKKEVTSIRDPERVALEREIGMMQRQLDAMLKTYTYKHPEVVALQTNLLVKKRQLRELNQRVDQSVKSTKEQNTQYTVLKGKLDDTVVRLQIARSSLESLRKNEATLKGRIGVLRKLTEAHRKLKAELAASEKTHLERETALQAKKKALDAATLAAEPVPEINTPVKAPTKPVGPPRSLYLVGVLIVSLLAARIAMSAAFRMSTRFGSAYELRRIADASVAATIRAVPGTKADRRRRRRKRIKLGWMLVLTGVVIAAALMMLSYRPELPGTGG
;
A
#
# COMPACT_ATOMS: atom_id res chain seq x y z
N THR A 1 -10.97 -8.92 21.35
CA THR A 1 -9.98 -7.99 20.78
C THR A 1 -9.05 -7.40 21.83
N GLN A 2 -9.54 -6.65 22.83
CA GLN A 2 -8.66 -6.06 23.86
C GLN A 2 -8.11 -7.12 24.84
N ALA A 3 -8.91 -8.13 25.17
CA ALA A 3 -8.46 -9.32 25.90
C ALA A 3 -7.42 -10.13 25.12
N ASP A 4 -7.56 -10.24 23.79
CA ASP A 4 -6.62 -10.98 22.94
C ASP A 4 -5.26 -10.28 22.87
N VAL A 5 -5.24 -8.94 22.79
CA VAL A 5 -4.00 -8.15 22.85
C VAL A 5 -3.30 -8.37 24.20
N ALA A 6 -4.04 -8.32 25.31
CA ALA A 6 -3.48 -8.57 26.64
C ALA A 6 -2.93 -10.00 26.78
N GLY A 7 -3.61 -11.00 26.22
CA GLY A 7 -3.13 -12.38 26.17
C GLY A 7 -1.83 -12.53 25.37
N LEU A 8 -1.74 -11.86 24.21
CA LEU A 8 -0.53 -11.86 23.37
C LEU A 8 0.65 -11.14 24.06
N GLU A 9 0.40 -10.06 24.79
CA GLU A 9 1.43 -9.36 25.58
C GLU A 9 1.97 -10.22 26.72
N ALA A 10 1.09 -10.97 27.40
CA ALA A 10 1.51 -11.91 28.43
C ALA A 10 2.36 -13.05 27.84
N ALA A 11 1.96 -13.58 26.67
CA ALA A 11 2.70 -14.61 25.95
C ALA A 11 4.09 -14.13 25.49
N GLU A 12 4.18 -12.91 24.94
CA GLU A 12 5.45 -12.29 24.54
C GLU A 12 6.40 -12.17 25.75
N LYS A 13 5.89 -11.66 26.88
CA LYS A 13 6.69 -11.51 28.12
C LYS A 13 7.22 -12.86 28.60
N LEU A 14 6.37 -13.89 28.63
CA LEU A 14 6.78 -15.24 29.07
C LEU A 14 7.85 -15.84 28.15
N LEU A 15 7.69 -15.71 26.83
CA LEU A 15 8.67 -16.20 25.86
C LEU A 15 10.00 -15.45 25.96
N ARG A 16 9.95 -14.13 26.17
CA ARG A 16 11.13 -13.30 26.34
C ARG A 16 11.89 -13.63 27.62
N THR A 17 11.18 -13.97 28.71
CA THR A 17 11.81 -14.45 29.94
C THR A 17 12.48 -15.81 29.69
N ARG A 18 11.77 -16.77 29.09
CA ARG A 18 12.35 -18.09 28.77
C ARG A 18 13.55 -18.04 27.84
N LEU A 19 13.58 -17.08 26.90
CA LEU A 19 14.71 -16.92 25.99
C LEU A 19 15.99 -16.45 26.69
N LYS A 20 15.88 -15.72 27.81
CA LYS A 20 17.05 -15.30 28.60
C LYS A 20 17.74 -16.47 29.31
N ASP A 21 16.95 -17.49 29.65
CA ASP A 21 17.44 -18.65 30.40
C ASP A 21 18.10 -19.70 29.48
N VAL A 22 17.90 -19.61 28.16
CA VAL A 22 18.43 -20.57 27.18
C VAL A 22 19.67 -19.99 26.48
N PRO A 23 20.85 -20.63 26.58
CA PRO A 23 22.05 -20.16 25.90
C PRO A 23 21.93 -20.31 24.38
N GLU A 24 22.43 -19.32 23.65
CA GLU A 24 22.39 -19.26 22.18
C GLU A 24 23.30 -20.31 21.52
N PHE A 25 24.39 -20.70 22.19
CA PHE A 25 25.37 -21.65 21.70
C PHE A 25 25.60 -22.77 22.71
N ILE A 26 25.75 -24.00 22.21
CA ILE A 26 26.16 -25.16 23.00
C ILE A 26 27.58 -25.52 22.58
N ASP A 27 28.48 -25.68 23.55
CA ASP A 27 29.82 -26.19 23.30
C ASP A 27 29.74 -27.69 23.04
N LYS A 28 30.05 -28.11 21.81
CA LYS A 28 30.15 -29.51 21.43
C LYS A 28 31.49 -30.08 21.91
N LYS A 29 31.65 -30.26 23.22
CA LYS A 29 32.71 -31.11 23.77
C LYS A 29 32.17 -32.53 23.86
N GLU A 30 33.01 -33.50 23.47
CA GLU A 30 32.75 -34.95 23.47
C GLU A 30 31.86 -35.35 22.26
N VAL A 31 32.37 -35.97 21.20
CA VAL A 31 32.59 -37.42 21.09
C VAL A 31 33.72 -37.78 20.09
N THR A 32 34.26 -36.83 19.32
CA THR A 32 35.27 -37.14 18.29
C THR A 32 36.68 -37.45 18.80
N SER A 33 36.93 -37.34 20.12
CA SER A 33 38.20 -37.75 20.73
C SER A 33 38.33 -39.27 20.92
N ILE A 34 37.25 -40.03 20.72
CA ILE A 34 37.30 -41.50 20.77
C ILE A 34 37.89 -42.01 19.45
N ARG A 35 39.22 -41.98 19.38
CA ARG A 35 40.10 -42.76 18.51
C ARG A 35 39.80 -42.62 17.01
N ASP A 36 40.42 -41.61 16.41
CA ASP A 36 40.74 -41.68 14.98
C ASP A 36 41.47 -43.01 14.70
N PRO A 37 40.89 -43.95 13.92
CA PRO A 37 41.47 -45.27 13.69
C PRO A 37 42.86 -45.18 13.04
N GLU A 38 43.12 -44.12 12.27
CA GLU A 38 44.42 -43.85 11.65
C GLU A 38 45.49 -43.54 12.69
N ARG A 39 45.15 -42.76 13.72
CA ARG A 39 46.07 -42.43 14.82
C ARG A 39 46.49 -43.68 15.59
N VAL A 40 45.53 -44.53 15.93
CA VAL A 40 45.78 -45.77 16.68
C VAL A 40 46.63 -46.74 15.87
N ALA A 41 46.42 -46.82 14.55
CA ALA A 41 47.25 -47.64 13.67
C ALA A 41 48.70 -47.14 13.61
N LEU A 42 48.90 -45.82 13.51
CA LEU A 42 50.23 -45.21 13.45
C LEU A 42 51.02 -45.38 14.77
N GLU A 43 50.36 -45.22 15.92
CA GLU A 43 50.97 -45.42 17.24
C GLU A 43 51.45 -46.86 17.43
N ARG A 44 50.67 -47.85 16.95
CA ARG A 44 51.07 -49.27 16.97
C ARG A 44 52.26 -49.52 16.06
N GLU A 45 52.25 -48.99 14.84
CA GLU A 45 53.34 -49.14 13.87
C GLU A 45 54.65 -48.55 14.42
N ILE A 46 54.60 -47.36 15.00
CA ILE A 46 55.75 -46.72 15.67
C ILE A 46 56.26 -47.58 16.82
N GLY A 47 55.36 -48.15 17.64
CA GLY A 47 55.73 -49.04 18.73
C GLY A 47 56.42 -50.33 18.25
N MET A 48 56.01 -50.91 17.12
CA MET A 48 56.67 -52.06 16.52
C MET A 48 58.06 -51.72 15.99
N MET A 49 58.19 -50.60 15.26
CA MET A 49 59.47 -50.14 14.74
C MET A 49 60.48 -49.78 15.85
N GLN A 50 60.01 -49.24 16.98
CA GLN A 50 60.85 -49.00 18.16
C GLN A 50 61.41 -50.30 18.74
N ARG A 51 60.56 -51.33 18.91
CA ARG A 51 61.02 -52.65 19.40
C ARG A 51 62.00 -53.31 18.44
N GLN A 52 61.79 -53.17 17.13
CA GLN A 52 62.72 -53.66 16.11
C GLN A 52 64.07 -52.94 16.17
N LEU A 53 64.06 -51.63 16.40
CA LEU A 53 65.28 -50.84 16.58
C LEU A 53 66.04 -51.28 17.83
N ASP A 54 65.35 -51.44 18.96
CA ASP A 54 65.95 -51.89 20.21
C ASP A 54 66.52 -53.31 20.09
N ALA A 55 65.91 -54.17 19.28
CA ALA A 55 66.44 -55.50 18.98
C ALA A 55 67.70 -55.44 18.10
N MET A 56 67.71 -54.59 17.07
CA MET A 56 68.88 -54.42 16.19
C MET A 56 70.07 -53.81 16.92
N LEU A 57 69.86 -52.88 17.85
CA LEU A 57 70.93 -52.25 18.62
C LEU A 57 71.65 -53.20 19.60
N LYS A 58 71.08 -54.38 19.88
CA LYS A 58 71.76 -55.43 20.66
C LYS A 58 72.81 -56.18 19.85
N THR A 59 72.65 -56.21 18.53
CA THR A 59 73.48 -57.02 17.62
C THR A 59 74.36 -56.16 16.71
N TYR A 60 73.91 -54.94 16.40
CA TYR A 60 74.53 -54.04 15.45
C TYR A 60 74.83 -52.68 16.08
N THR A 61 75.93 -52.07 15.64
CA THR A 61 76.30 -50.71 16.04
C THR A 61 75.42 -49.66 15.35
N TYR A 62 75.27 -48.48 15.97
CA TYR A 62 74.52 -47.33 15.45
C TYR A 62 74.83 -46.90 14.01
N LYS A 63 76.01 -47.26 13.48
CA LYS A 63 76.43 -46.92 12.10
C LYS A 63 76.02 -47.95 11.05
N HIS A 64 75.35 -49.04 11.42
CA HIS A 64 74.91 -50.06 10.47
C HIS A 64 73.84 -49.48 9.52
N PRO A 65 73.92 -49.72 8.20
CA PRO A 65 73.00 -49.12 7.22
C PRO A 65 71.53 -49.44 7.51
N GLU A 66 71.22 -50.63 8.03
CA GLU A 66 69.85 -51.03 8.36
C GLU A 66 69.29 -50.30 9.60
N VAL A 67 70.15 -50.01 10.59
CA VAL A 67 69.76 -49.25 11.79
C VAL A 67 69.45 -47.81 11.40
N VAL A 68 70.27 -47.22 10.53
CA VAL A 68 70.05 -45.86 10.00
C VAL A 68 68.74 -45.80 9.20
N ALA A 69 68.47 -46.78 8.33
CA ALA A 69 67.23 -46.86 7.57
C ALA A 69 65.98 -47.00 8.47
N LEU A 70 66.06 -47.78 9.55
CA LEU A 70 64.94 -47.93 10.48
C LEU A 70 64.71 -46.65 11.31
N GLN A 71 65.77 -45.96 11.71
CA GLN A 71 65.68 -44.67 12.41
C GLN A 71 65.06 -43.58 11.54
N THR A 72 65.43 -43.48 10.27
CA THR A 72 64.84 -42.50 9.34
C THR A 72 63.36 -42.76 9.12
N ASN A 73 62.97 -44.03 8.93
CA ASN A 73 61.56 -44.44 8.81
C ASN A 73 60.73 -44.10 10.05
N LEU A 74 61.27 -44.38 11.24
CA LEU A 74 60.64 -44.05 12.52
C LEU A 74 60.47 -42.54 12.70
N LEU A 75 61.44 -41.73 12.26
CA LEU A 75 61.35 -40.27 12.25
C LEU A 75 60.20 -39.76 11.35
N VAL A 76 60.04 -40.35 10.17
CA VAL A 76 58.94 -40.01 9.24
C VAL A 76 57.59 -40.35 9.87
N LYS A 77 57.43 -41.55 10.43
CA LYS A 77 56.18 -41.97 11.10
C LYS A 77 55.84 -41.10 12.31
N LYS A 78 56.84 -40.71 13.12
CA LYS A 78 56.66 -39.76 14.24
C LYS A 78 56.28 -38.35 13.77
N ARG A 79 56.75 -37.90 12.59
CA ARG A 79 56.29 -36.62 11.99
C ARG A 79 54.83 -36.72 11.57
N GLN A 80 54.44 -37.80 10.90
CA GLN A 80 53.05 -38.05 10.50
C GLN A 80 52.09 -38.07 11.71
N LEU A 81 52.48 -38.70 12.84
CA LEU A 81 51.69 -38.67 14.07
C LEU A 81 51.50 -37.25 14.62
N ARG A 82 52.55 -36.42 14.58
CA ARG A 82 52.49 -35.02 15.04
C ARG A 82 51.61 -34.16 14.14
N GLU A 83 51.68 -34.34 12.83
CA GLU A 83 50.81 -33.64 11.88
C GLU A 83 49.34 -34.02 12.07
N LEU A 84 49.06 -35.30 12.31
CA LEU A 84 47.70 -35.76 12.60
C LEU A 84 47.16 -35.16 13.91
N ASN A 85 47.97 -35.15 14.98
CA ASN A 85 47.59 -34.53 16.24
C ASN A 85 47.36 -33.01 16.08
N GLN A 86 48.19 -32.30 15.32
CA GLN A 86 47.99 -30.87 15.04
C GLN A 86 46.70 -30.61 14.25
N ARG A 87 46.33 -31.48 13.31
CA ARG A 87 45.05 -31.37 12.57
C ARG A 87 43.85 -31.58 13.48
N VAL A 88 43.94 -32.53 14.41
CA VAL A 88 42.90 -32.77 15.42
C VAL A 88 42.81 -31.59 16.39
N ASP A 89 43.92 -31.06 16.89
CA ASP A 89 43.92 -29.91 17.79
C ASP A 89 43.41 -28.63 17.11
N GLN A 90 43.64 -28.47 15.80
CA GLN A 90 43.09 -27.38 15.01
C GLN A 90 41.59 -27.54 14.74
N SER A 91 41.08 -28.76 14.60
CA SER A 91 39.64 -29.03 14.42
C SER A 91 38.84 -28.99 15.73
N VAL A 92 39.53 -29.16 16.88
CA VAL A 92 38.96 -29.03 18.24
C VAL A 92 38.85 -27.57 18.70
N LYS A 93 39.20 -26.58 17.86
CA LYS A 93 38.82 -25.18 18.08
C LYS A 93 37.30 -25.02 18.02
N SER A 94 36.63 -25.30 19.13
CA SER A 94 35.31 -24.81 19.56
C SER A 94 34.36 -24.50 18.39
N THR A 95 33.84 -25.55 17.75
CA THR A 95 32.65 -25.39 16.91
C THR A 95 31.47 -25.15 17.84
N LYS A 96 31.21 -23.88 18.16
CA LYS A 96 29.98 -23.47 18.85
C LYS A 96 28.81 -23.75 17.92
N GLU A 97 28.06 -24.81 18.19
CA GLU A 97 26.84 -25.09 17.46
C GLU A 97 25.70 -24.25 18.03
N GLN A 98 24.89 -23.68 17.13
CA GLN A 98 23.75 -22.87 17.50
C GLN A 98 22.69 -23.77 18.16
N ASN A 99 22.21 -23.37 19.34
CA ASN A 99 21.22 -24.14 20.08
C ASN A 99 19.89 -24.16 19.33
N THR A 100 19.44 -25.35 18.91
CA THR A 100 18.17 -25.53 18.19
C THR A 100 16.96 -25.15 19.03
N GLN A 101 17.03 -25.27 20.36
CA GLN A 101 15.95 -24.83 21.25
C GLN A 101 15.85 -23.30 21.30
N TYR A 102 17.00 -22.62 21.30
CA TYR A 102 17.05 -21.16 21.27
C TYR A 102 16.45 -20.61 19.97
N THR A 103 16.78 -21.20 18.81
CA THR A 103 16.24 -20.76 17.51
C THR A 103 14.72 -20.97 17.41
N VAL A 104 14.20 -22.07 17.92
CA VAL A 104 12.76 -22.34 17.98
C VAL A 104 12.03 -21.36 18.91
N LEU A 105 12.59 -21.08 20.10
CA LEU A 105 12.01 -20.11 21.03
C LEU A 105 12.02 -18.69 20.48
N LYS A 106 13.12 -18.29 19.84
CA LYS A 106 13.22 -16.99 19.15
C LYS A 106 12.20 -16.86 18.02
N GLY A 107 12.03 -17.89 17.20
CA GLY A 107 11.01 -17.90 16.14
C GLY A 107 9.58 -17.79 16.69
N LYS A 108 9.27 -18.44 17.81
CA LYS A 108 7.98 -18.28 18.49
C LYS A 108 7.78 -16.87 19.03
N LEU A 109 8.82 -16.27 19.61
CA LEU A 109 8.78 -14.89 20.08
C LEU A 109 8.47 -13.94 18.91
N ASP A 110 9.20 -14.08 17.80
CA ASP A 110 9.02 -13.24 16.61
C ASP A 110 7.59 -13.38 16.04
N ASP A 111 7.04 -14.59 15.94
CA ASP A 111 5.64 -14.81 15.53
C ASP A 111 4.65 -14.14 16.49
N THR A 112 4.85 -14.27 17.81
CA THR A 112 3.97 -13.61 18.79
C THR A 112 4.03 -12.09 18.72
N VAL A 113 5.20 -11.50 18.48
CA VAL A 113 5.37 -10.05 18.30
C VAL A 113 4.63 -9.57 17.05
N VAL A 114 4.75 -10.29 15.94
CA VAL A 114 4.04 -9.96 14.70
C VAL A 114 2.53 -10.02 14.91
N ARG A 115 2.03 -11.08 15.55
CA ARG A 115 0.59 -11.21 15.87
C ARG A 115 0.11 -10.09 16.79
N LEU A 116 0.91 -9.70 17.77
CA LEU A 116 0.60 -8.58 18.66
C LEU A 116 0.49 -7.26 17.90
N GLN A 117 1.41 -6.98 16.97
CA GLN A 117 1.34 -5.77 16.13
C GLN A 117 0.09 -5.75 15.26
N ILE A 118 -0.26 -6.89 14.64
CA ILE A 118 -1.50 -7.02 13.86
C ILE A 118 -2.73 -6.78 14.74
N ALA A 119 -2.79 -7.39 15.92
CA ALA A 119 -3.90 -7.21 16.85
C ALA A 119 -4.03 -5.74 17.31
N ARG A 120 -2.91 -5.08 17.62
CA ARG A 120 -2.89 -3.65 18.02
C ARG A 120 -3.36 -2.72 16.90
N SER A 121 -2.85 -2.91 15.67
CA SER A 121 -3.27 -2.10 14.53
C SER A 121 -4.75 -2.29 14.19
N SER A 122 -5.26 -3.54 14.30
CA SER A 122 -6.69 -3.83 14.13
C SER A 122 -7.52 -3.11 15.19
N LEU A 123 -7.12 -3.17 16.45
CA LEU A 123 -7.79 -2.48 17.57
C LEU A 123 -7.80 -0.96 17.37
N GLU A 124 -6.70 -0.37 16.91
CA GLU A 124 -6.64 1.06 16.60
C GLU A 124 -7.58 1.44 15.44
N SER A 125 -7.63 0.62 14.39
CA SER A 125 -8.55 0.83 13.27
C SER A 125 -10.01 0.78 13.72
N LEU A 126 -10.36 -0.17 14.59
CA LEU A 126 -11.70 -0.30 15.16
C LEU A 126 -12.07 0.90 16.01
N ARG A 127 -11.14 1.41 16.83
CA ARG A 127 -11.36 2.63 17.62
C ARG A 127 -11.56 3.88 16.75
N LYS A 128 -10.79 4.03 15.67
CA LYS A 128 -10.98 5.12 14.69
C LYS A 128 -12.35 5.03 14.01
N ASN A 129 -12.76 3.82 13.63
CA ASN A 129 -14.07 3.58 13.04
C ASN A 129 -15.19 3.89 14.03
N GLU A 130 -15.06 3.46 15.29
CA GLU A 130 -16.02 3.76 16.35
C GLU A 130 -16.15 5.27 16.60
N ALA A 131 -15.03 6.00 16.69
CA ALA A 131 -15.03 7.46 16.84
C ALA A 131 -15.71 8.15 15.64
N THR A 132 -15.44 7.67 14.43
CA THR A 132 -16.08 8.18 13.20
C THR A 132 -17.59 7.94 13.20
N LEU A 133 -18.02 6.74 13.60
CA LEU A 133 -19.44 6.39 13.70
C LEU A 133 -20.15 7.22 14.77
N LYS A 134 -19.54 7.40 15.95
CA LYS A 134 -20.06 8.29 17.00
C LYS A 134 -20.21 9.73 16.49
N GLY A 135 -19.22 10.23 15.74
CA GLY A 135 -19.30 11.53 15.08
C GLY A 135 -20.47 11.63 14.10
N ARG A 136 -20.64 10.61 13.24
CA ARG A 136 -21.76 10.55 12.28
C ARG A 136 -23.12 10.50 12.98
N ILE A 137 -23.26 9.72 14.06
CA ILE A 137 -24.48 9.67 14.86
C ILE A 137 -24.80 11.05 15.46
N GLY A 138 -23.78 11.77 15.95
CA GLY A 138 -23.94 13.13 16.46
C GLY A 138 -24.45 14.11 15.38
N VAL A 139 -23.92 14.01 14.16
CA VAL A 139 -24.39 14.82 13.02
C VAL A 139 -25.82 14.44 12.62
N LEU A 140 -26.13 13.14 12.54
CA LEU A 140 -27.48 12.67 12.24
C LEU A 140 -28.49 13.18 13.28
N ARG A 141 -28.14 13.17 14.57
CA ARG A 141 -29.02 13.72 15.63
C ARG A 141 -29.28 15.21 15.46
N LYS A 142 -28.25 16.00 15.12
CA LYS A 142 -28.42 17.43 14.81
C LYS A 142 -29.30 17.64 13.57
N LEU A 143 -29.12 16.81 12.55
CA LEU A 143 -29.89 16.87 11.31
C LEU A 143 -31.37 16.50 11.55
N THR A 144 -31.65 15.49 12.36
CA THR A 144 -33.03 15.12 12.71
C THR A 144 -33.72 16.20 13.54
N GLU A 145 -33.01 16.83 14.47
CA GLU A 145 -33.51 17.99 15.21
C GLU A 145 -33.80 19.18 14.28
N ALA A 146 -32.89 19.51 13.36
CA ALA A 146 -33.07 20.58 12.39
C ALA A 146 -34.26 20.30 11.44
N HIS A 147 -34.38 19.07 10.94
CA HIS A 147 -35.49 18.66 10.11
C HIS A 147 -36.83 18.72 10.86
N ARG A 148 -36.86 18.38 12.15
CA ARG A 148 -38.05 18.53 12.99
C ARG A 148 -38.45 20.00 13.14
N LYS A 149 -37.49 20.91 13.37
CA LYS A 149 -37.74 22.35 13.44
C LYS A 149 -38.29 22.89 12.12
N LEU A 150 -37.65 22.54 11.00
CA LEU A 150 -38.08 22.96 9.67
C LEU A 150 -39.51 22.49 9.34
N LYS A 151 -39.86 21.26 9.71
CA LYS A 151 -41.23 20.76 9.56
C LYS A 151 -42.25 21.54 10.38
N ALA A 152 -41.89 21.93 11.61
CA ALA A 152 -42.76 22.75 12.46
C ALA A 152 -42.93 24.17 11.90
N GLU A 153 -41.85 24.78 11.40
CA GLU A 153 -41.87 26.09 10.74
C GLU A 153 -42.71 26.09 9.46
N LEU A 154 -42.56 25.05 8.63
CA LEU A 154 -43.36 24.88 7.42
C LEU A 154 -44.85 24.77 7.74
N ALA A 155 -45.21 23.92 8.71
CA ALA A 155 -46.60 23.78 9.16
C ALA A 155 -47.18 25.09 9.74
N ALA A 156 -46.37 25.89 10.43
CA ALA A 156 -46.79 27.21 10.90
C ALA A 156 -46.99 28.19 9.74
N SER A 157 -46.07 28.22 8.78
CA SER A 157 -46.17 29.05 7.57
C SER A 157 -47.42 28.72 6.75
N GLU A 158 -47.70 27.43 6.53
CA GLU A 158 -48.89 26.98 5.81
C GLU A 158 -50.19 27.45 6.49
N LYS A 159 -50.27 27.35 7.83
CA LYS A 159 -51.41 27.88 8.58
C LYS A 159 -51.58 29.39 8.39
N THR A 160 -50.51 30.17 8.54
CA THR A 160 -50.59 31.63 8.34
C THR A 160 -50.95 32.01 6.91
N HIS A 161 -50.53 31.23 5.92
CA HIS A 161 -50.89 31.44 4.52
C HIS A 161 -52.39 31.23 4.31
N LEU A 162 -52.93 30.11 4.80
CA LEU A 162 -54.37 29.81 4.74
C LEU A 162 -55.22 30.88 5.45
N GLU A 163 -54.79 31.35 6.61
CA GLU A 163 -55.46 32.46 7.33
C GLU A 163 -55.46 33.76 6.51
N ARG A 164 -54.34 34.09 5.85
CA ARG A 164 -54.27 35.28 4.97
C ARG A 164 -55.14 35.12 3.74
N GLU A 165 -55.16 33.95 3.12
CA GLU A 165 -56.01 33.68 1.96
C GLU A 165 -57.49 33.79 2.31
N THR A 166 -57.93 33.22 3.44
CA THR A 166 -59.32 33.34 3.89
C THR A 166 -59.68 34.78 4.22
N ALA A 167 -58.78 35.54 4.87
CA ALA A 167 -58.98 36.97 5.13
C ALA A 167 -59.06 37.80 3.83
N LEU A 168 -58.20 37.53 2.85
CA LEU A 168 -58.25 38.19 1.54
C LEU A 168 -59.52 37.84 0.77
N GLN A 169 -59.97 36.58 0.80
CA GLN A 169 -61.24 36.18 0.20
C GLN A 169 -62.42 36.88 0.89
N ALA A 170 -62.41 36.99 2.21
CA ALA A 170 -63.45 37.73 2.95
C ALA A 170 -63.45 39.22 2.56
N LYS A 171 -62.28 39.86 2.45
CA LYS A 171 -62.16 41.25 1.98
C LYS A 171 -62.64 41.43 0.54
N LYS A 172 -62.28 40.51 -0.37
CA LYS A 172 -62.77 40.53 -1.76
C LYS A 172 -64.29 40.43 -1.81
N LYS A 173 -64.89 39.46 -1.10
CA LYS A 173 -66.35 39.32 -1.00
C LYS A 173 -67.02 40.58 -0.43
N ALA A 174 -66.41 41.24 0.55
CA ALA A 174 -66.90 42.49 1.09
C ALA A 174 -66.79 43.65 0.09
N LEU A 175 -65.71 43.70 -0.70
CA LEU A 175 -65.54 44.68 -1.78
C LEU A 175 -66.55 44.43 -2.91
N ASP A 176 -66.73 43.18 -3.34
CA ASP A 176 -67.69 42.79 -4.38
C ASP A 176 -69.14 43.11 -3.95
N ALA A 177 -69.46 42.92 -2.67
CA ALA A 177 -70.75 43.36 -2.11
C ALA A 177 -70.88 44.90 -2.09
N ALA A 178 -69.79 45.63 -1.85
CA ALA A 178 -69.78 47.09 -1.88
C ALA A 178 -69.83 47.66 -3.32
N THR A 179 -69.24 46.99 -4.31
CA THR A 179 -69.32 47.37 -5.73
C THR A 179 -70.65 46.98 -6.36
N LEU A 180 -71.31 45.90 -5.92
CA LEU A 180 -72.73 45.68 -6.29
C LEU A 180 -73.66 46.76 -5.74
N ALA A 181 -73.27 47.45 -4.67
CA ALA A 181 -74.00 48.56 -4.08
C ALA A 181 -73.60 49.94 -4.62
N ALA A 182 -72.56 50.04 -5.46
CA ALA A 182 -72.05 51.30 -6.01
C ALA A 182 -72.03 51.26 -7.55
N GLU A 183 -72.62 52.29 -8.17
CA GLU A 183 -72.79 52.44 -9.63
C GLU A 183 -71.50 52.30 -10.48
N PRO A 184 -71.61 51.91 -11.78
CA PRO A 184 -70.49 51.36 -12.55
C PRO A 184 -69.47 52.40 -13.02
N VAL A 185 -68.19 52.11 -12.80
CA VAL A 185 -67.03 52.84 -13.36
C VAL A 185 -66.50 52.08 -14.60
N PRO A 186 -66.24 52.76 -15.74
CA PRO A 186 -65.84 52.09 -16.98
C PRO A 186 -64.37 51.65 -17.01
N GLU A 187 -64.16 50.44 -17.53
CA GLU A 187 -62.92 49.67 -17.58
C GLU A 187 -62.09 50.04 -18.83
N ILE A 188 -60.83 50.45 -18.65
CA ILE A 188 -59.89 50.74 -19.75
C ILE A 188 -59.00 49.52 -19.96
N ASN A 189 -59.31 48.73 -21.01
CA ASN A 189 -58.50 47.61 -21.47
C ASN A 189 -57.52 48.05 -22.57
N THR A 190 -56.22 47.97 -22.32
CA THR A 190 -55.17 48.10 -23.35
C THR A 190 -54.41 46.77 -23.52
N PRO A 191 -54.30 46.19 -24.74
CA PRO A 191 -53.57 44.93 -24.95
C PRO A 191 -52.05 45.15 -25.09
N VAL A 192 -51.27 44.35 -24.36
CA VAL A 192 -49.79 44.33 -24.41
C VAL A 192 -49.31 43.55 -25.64
N LYS A 193 -48.60 44.22 -26.56
CA LYS A 193 -47.98 43.58 -27.75
C LYS A 193 -46.72 42.80 -27.35
N ALA A 194 -46.65 41.52 -27.74
CA ALA A 194 -45.44 40.71 -27.63
C ALA A 194 -44.41 41.09 -28.72
N PRO A 195 -43.09 41.13 -28.40
CA PRO A 195 -42.06 41.55 -29.35
C PRO A 195 -41.76 40.48 -30.43
N THR A 196 -41.70 40.92 -31.68
CA THR A 196 -41.54 40.10 -32.91
C THR A 196 -40.09 39.79 -33.29
N LYS A 197 -39.12 40.03 -32.40
CA LYS A 197 -37.71 39.69 -32.62
C LYS A 197 -37.24 38.72 -31.53
N PRO A 198 -36.55 37.62 -31.87
CA PRO A 198 -36.03 36.70 -30.85
C PRO A 198 -35.00 37.43 -29.99
N VAL A 199 -35.34 37.64 -28.72
CA VAL A 199 -34.47 38.26 -27.71
C VAL A 199 -33.52 37.18 -27.19
N GLY A 200 -32.46 36.89 -27.96
CA GLY A 200 -31.41 35.99 -27.51
C GLY A 200 -30.27 35.83 -28.52
N PRO A 201 -29.03 35.59 -28.06
CA PRO A 201 -27.91 35.29 -28.95
C PRO A 201 -28.23 34.05 -29.81
N PRO A 202 -27.71 33.97 -31.05
CA PRO A 202 -27.99 32.86 -31.95
C PRO A 202 -27.67 31.54 -31.25
N ARG A 203 -28.66 30.64 -31.15
CA ARG A 203 -28.58 29.38 -30.38
C ARG A 203 -27.36 28.53 -30.75
N SER A 204 -26.92 28.61 -32.01
CA SER A 204 -25.71 27.94 -32.51
C SER A 204 -24.43 28.44 -31.84
N LEU A 205 -24.27 29.76 -31.65
CA LEU A 205 -23.08 30.34 -31.02
C LEU A 205 -23.01 29.96 -29.53
N TYR A 206 -24.15 29.93 -28.85
CA TYR A 206 -24.23 29.50 -27.45
C TYR A 206 -23.87 28.02 -27.30
N LEU A 207 -24.41 27.15 -28.17
CA LEU A 207 -24.09 25.72 -28.16
C LEU A 207 -22.61 25.44 -28.40
N VAL A 208 -21.97 26.14 -29.34
CA VAL A 208 -20.52 26.02 -29.59
C VAL A 208 -19.71 26.53 -28.41
N GLY A 209 -20.10 27.66 -27.81
CA GLY A 209 -19.46 28.19 -26.61
C GLY A 209 -19.50 27.20 -25.44
N VAL A 210 -20.67 26.63 -25.17
CA VAL A 210 -20.85 25.62 -24.11
C VAL A 210 -20.07 24.34 -24.40
N LEU A 211 -20.02 23.90 -25.67
CA LEU A 211 -19.22 22.73 -26.07
C LEU A 211 -17.73 22.94 -25.78
N ILE A 212 -17.17 24.09 -26.18
CA ILE A 212 -15.76 24.42 -25.94
C ILE A 212 -15.45 24.50 -24.44
N VAL A 213 -16.32 25.18 -23.67
CA VAL A 213 -16.15 25.34 -22.23
C VAL A 213 -16.19 23.99 -21.51
N SER A 214 -17.13 23.11 -21.88
CA SER A 214 -17.24 21.77 -21.27
C SER A 214 -16.05 20.87 -21.59
N LEU A 215 -15.50 20.94 -22.81
CA LEU A 215 -14.26 20.25 -23.20
C LEU A 215 -13.04 20.74 -22.41
N LEU A 216 -12.91 22.06 -22.21
CA LEU A 216 -11.84 22.64 -21.40
C LEU A 216 -11.97 22.22 -19.93
N ALA A 217 -13.18 22.30 -19.37
CA ALA A 217 -13.47 21.89 -18.00
C ALA A 217 -13.15 20.41 -17.77
N ALA A 218 -13.55 19.54 -18.70
CA ALA A 218 -13.22 18.11 -18.64
C ALA A 218 -11.71 17.85 -18.67
N ARG A 219 -10.95 18.61 -19.47
CA ARG A 219 -9.49 18.47 -19.55
C ARG A 219 -8.80 18.90 -18.25
N ILE A 220 -9.27 19.98 -17.63
CA ILE A 220 -8.78 20.47 -16.35
C ILE A 220 -9.10 19.46 -15.23
N ALA A 221 -10.34 18.97 -15.18
CA ALA A 221 -10.76 17.96 -14.21
C ALA A 221 -9.94 16.65 -14.34
N MET A 222 -9.69 16.20 -15.57
CA MET A 222 -8.85 15.02 -15.83
C MET A 222 -7.40 15.23 -15.37
N SER A 223 -6.85 16.43 -15.57
CA SER A 223 -5.49 16.77 -15.12
C SER A 223 -5.40 16.81 -13.59
N ALA A 224 -6.39 17.42 -12.92
CA ALA A 224 -6.50 17.43 -11.47
C ALA A 224 -6.62 16.00 -10.90
N ALA A 225 -7.49 15.16 -11.50
CA ALA A 225 -7.63 13.77 -11.11
C ALA A 225 -6.32 12.97 -11.31
N PHE A 226 -5.55 13.26 -12.35
CA PHE A 226 -4.25 12.62 -12.56
C PHE A 226 -3.21 13.03 -11.52
N ARG A 227 -3.19 14.31 -11.13
CA ARG A 227 -2.33 14.82 -10.04
C ARG A 227 -2.70 14.23 -8.68
N MET A 228 -3.99 13.97 -8.45
CA MET A 228 -4.50 13.41 -7.19
C MET A 228 -4.37 11.88 -7.12
N SER A 229 -4.16 11.21 -8.27
CA SER A 229 -3.84 9.80 -8.28
C SER A 229 -2.42 9.59 -7.74
N THR A 230 -2.29 8.88 -6.62
CA THR A 230 -1.04 8.53 -5.93
C THR A 230 -0.21 7.53 -6.75
N ARG A 231 0.25 7.94 -7.92
CA ARG A 231 1.19 7.19 -8.73
C ARG A 231 2.57 7.81 -8.53
N PHE A 232 3.27 7.35 -7.50
CA PHE A 232 4.69 7.66 -7.33
C PHE A 232 5.44 7.16 -8.56
N GLY A 233 5.87 8.09 -9.41
CA GLY A 233 6.48 7.78 -10.70
C GLY A 233 7.94 7.33 -10.58
N SER A 234 8.57 7.61 -9.43
CA SER A 234 9.98 7.32 -9.18
C SER A 234 10.25 7.13 -7.69
N ALA A 235 11.16 6.22 -7.35
CA ALA A 235 11.60 5.95 -5.99
C ALA A 235 12.23 7.18 -5.29
N TYR A 236 12.64 8.18 -6.07
CA TYR A 236 13.13 9.46 -5.56
C TYR A 236 12.06 10.27 -4.81
N GLU A 237 10.80 10.24 -5.26
CA GLU A 237 9.70 10.94 -4.58
C GLU A 237 9.31 10.27 -3.25
N LEU A 238 9.40 8.93 -3.17
CA LEU A 238 9.19 8.19 -1.92
C LEU A 238 10.26 8.54 -0.87
N ARG A 239 11.53 8.65 -1.29
CA ARG A 239 12.64 8.96 -0.39
C ARG A 239 12.54 10.36 0.23
N ARG A 240 11.94 11.32 -0.47
CA ARG A 240 11.83 12.71 -0.02
C ARG A 240 10.70 12.94 0.99
N ILE A 241 9.68 12.08 1.01
CA ILE A 241 8.51 12.21 1.89
C ILE A 241 8.57 11.22 3.06
N ALA A 242 9.17 10.03 2.88
CA ALA A 242 9.10 8.96 3.86
C ALA A 242 10.33 8.83 4.79
N ASP A 243 11.39 9.62 4.58
CA ASP A 243 12.67 9.59 5.34
C ASP A 243 13.22 8.17 5.63
N ALA A 244 12.88 7.22 4.76
CA ALA A 244 13.19 5.80 4.89
C ALA A 244 13.95 5.35 3.64
N SER A 245 15.07 4.65 3.84
CA SER A 245 15.88 4.11 2.76
C SER A 245 15.10 3.02 2.02
N VAL A 246 14.85 3.24 0.73
CA VAL A 246 14.19 2.27 -0.15
C VAL A 246 15.11 1.06 -0.34
N ALA A 247 14.81 -0.05 0.34
CA ALA A 247 15.67 -1.25 0.39
C ALA A 247 15.81 -1.99 -0.95
N ALA A 248 14.85 -1.84 -1.87
CA ALA A 248 14.97 -2.35 -3.24
C ALA A 248 13.98 -1.66 -4.18
N THR A 249 14.47 -1.16 -5.31
CA THR A 249 13.62 -0.75 -6.43
C THR A 249 13.67 -1.85 -7.48
N ILE A 250 12.58 -2.58 -7.69
CA ILE A 250 12.48 -3.55 -8.78
C ILE A 250 12.49 -2.75 -10.09
N ARG A 251 13.64 -2.74 -10.76
CA ARG A 251 13.80 -2.08 -12.05
C ARG A 251 12.92 -2.83 -13.05
N ALA A 252 11.83 -2.21 -13.48
CA ALA A 252 10.96 -2.80 -14.50
C ALA A 252 11.80 -3.09 -15.75
N VAL A 253 11.93 -4.37 -16.12
CA VAL A 253 12.69 -4.81 -17.30
C VAL A 253 11.99 -4.26 -18.55
N PRO A 254 12.61 -3.31 -19.29
CA PRO A 254 12.02 -2.80 -20.52
C PRO A 254 12.03 -3.93 -21.56
N GLY A 255 10.87 -4.24 -22.15
CA GLY A 255 10.77 -5.22 -23.25
C GLY A 255 9.76 -6.35 -23.06
N THR A 256 9.11 -6.47 -21.90
CA THR A 256 8.03 -7.46 -21.72
C THR A 256 6.82 -7.18 -22.62
N LYS A 257 6.19 -8.23 -23.16
CA LYS A 257 5.00 -8.14 -24.06
C LYS A 257 3.86 -7.30 -23.45
N ALA A 258 3.76 -7.26 -22.12
CA ALA A 258 2.81 -6.43 -21.38
C ALA A 258 3.08 -4.92 -21.52
N ASP A 259 4.34 -4.48 -21.51
CA ASP A 259 4.68 -3.06 -21.66
C ASP A 259 4.46 -2.58 -23.10
N ARG A 260 4.77 -3.41 -24.11
CA ARG A 260 4.49 -3.10 -25.52
C ARG A 260 2.98 -2.95 -25.77
N ARG A 261 2.13 -3.79 -25.15
CA ARG A 261 0.66 -3.64 -25.20
C ARG A 261 0.18 -2.37 -24.50
N ARG A 262 0.74 -2.02 -23.34
CA ARG A 262 0.39 -0.77 -22.61
C ARG A 262 0.76 0.46 -23.42
N ARG A 263 1.96 0.52 -24.01
CA ARG A 263 2.38 1.63 -24.89
C ARG A 263 1.53 1.73 -26.15
N ARG A 264 1.16 0.61 -26.76
CA ARG A 264 0.24 0.58 -27.92
C ARG A 264 -1.14 1.12 -27.54
N ARG A 265 -1.72 0.70 -26.41
CA ARG A 265 -3.00 1.24 -25.91
C ARG A 265 -2.93 2.73 -25.61
N LYS A 266 -1.83 3.22 -25.02
CA LYS A 266 -1.64 4.66 -24.78
C LYS A 266 -1.57 5.44 -26.10
N ARG A 267 -0.82 4.96 -27.09
CA ARG A 267 -0.75 5.61 -28.42
C ARG A 267 -2.09 5.60 -29.14
N ILE A 268 -2.83 4.49 -29.07
CA ILE A 268 -4.19 4.41 -29.64
C ILE A 268 -5.11 5.41 -28.94
N LYS A 269 -5.13 5.47 -27.60
CA LYS A 269 -5.95 6.43 -26.85
C LYS A 269 -5.61 7.89 -27.18
N LEU A 270 -4.32 8.21 -27.31
CA LEU A 270 -3.87 9.54 -27.74
C LEU A 270 -4.30 9.84 -29.18
N GLY A 271 -4.22 8.86 -30.08
CA GLY A 271 -4.72 8.98 -31.45
C GLY A 271 -6.23 9.27 -31.50
N TRP A 272 -7.04 8.51 -30.76
CA TRP A 272 -8.48 8.75 -30.65
C TRP A 272 -8.80 10.13 -30.07
N MET A 273 -8.03 10.60 -29.08
CA MET A 273 -8.20 11.94 -28.53
C MET A 273 -7.95 13.02 -29.58
N LEU A 274 -6.87 12.89 -30.38
CA LEU A 274 -6.55 13.85 -31.44
C LEU A 274 -7.61 13.87 -32.55
N VAL A 275 -8.10 12.70 -32.96
CA VAL A 275 -9.18 12.59 -33.94
C VAL A 275 -10.46 13.25 -33.42
N LEU A 276 -10.85 12.97 -32.17
CA LEU A 276 -12.06 13.55 -31.60
C LEU A 276 -11.97 15.08 -31.49
N THR A 277 -10.81 15.62 -31.10
CA THR A 277 -10.58 17.07 -31.10
C THR A 277 -10.61 17.66 -32.50
N GLY A 278 -10.06 16.96 -33.50
CA GLY A 278 -10.09 17.39 -34.90
C GLY A 278 -11.51 17.45 -35.46
N VAL A 279 -12.34 16.45 -35.15
CA VAL A 279 -13.76 16.41 -35.57
C VAL A 279 -14.56 17.56 -34.96
N VAL A 280 -14.33 17.90 -33.69
CA VAL A 280 -15.01 19.03 -33.05
C VAL A 280 -14.61 20.36 -33.69
N ILE A 281 -13.32 20.54 -34.01
CA ILE A 281 -12.83 21.75 -34.67
C ILE A 281 -13.40 21.84 -36.10
N ALA A 282 -13.44 20.73 -36.84
CA ALA A 282 -14.00 20.68 -38.19
C ALA A 282 -15.50 20.98 -38.19
N ALA A 283 -16.27 20.42 -37.24
CA ALA A 283 -17.70 20.72 -37.08
C ALA A 283 -17.94 22.19 -36.72
N ALA A 284 -17.11 22.77 -35.86
CA ALA A 284 -17.19 24.19 -35.52
C ALA A 284 -16.88 25.09 -36.73
N LEU A 285 -15.88 24.74 -37.55
CA LEU A 285 -15.56 25.46 -38.78
C LEU A 285 -16.64 25.32 -39.86
N MET A 286 -17.16 24.10 -40.06
CA MET A 286 -18.24 23.82 -41.01
C MET A 286 -19.51 24.59 -40.66
N MET A 287 -19.84 24.69 -39.36
CA MET A 287 -21.01 25.42 -38.89
C MET A 287 -20.81 26.95 -38.90
N LEU A 288 -19.56 27.44 -38.76
CA LEU A 288 -19.22 28.85 -38.94
C LEU A 288 -19.28 29.27 -40.43
N SER A 289 -18.94 28.36 -41.35
CA SER A 289 -19.10 28.57 -42.79
C SER A 289 -20.55 28.43 -43.27
N TYR A 290 -21.42 27.79 -42.50
CA TYR A 290 -22.84 27.65 -42.82
C TYR A 290 -23.60 28.93 -42.45
N ARG A 291 -23.47 29.97 -43.28
CA ARG A 291 -24.40 31.12 -43.23
C ARG A 291 -25.74 30.64 -43.78
N PRO A 292 -26.84 30.69 -43.01
CA PRO A 292 -28.15 30.32 -43.54
C PRO A 292 -28.58 31.40 -44.55
N GLU A 293 -28.67 31.03 -45.82
CA GLU A 293 -29.42 31.80 -46.81
C GLU A 293 -30.86 31.88 -46.32
N LEU A 294 -31.34 33.11 -46.07
CA LEU A 294 -32.70 33.39 -45.65
C LEU A 294 -33.66 33.03 -46.80
N PRO A 295 -34.65 32.13 -46.60
CA PRO A 295 -35.64 31.87 -47.62
C PRO A 295 -36.62 33.05 -47.73
N GLY A 296 -36.65 33.68 -48.91
CA GLY A 296 -37.84 34.30 -49.49
C GLY A 296 -38.22 35.70 -49.02
N THR A 297 -37.67 36.73 -49.65
CA THR A 297 -38.47 37.92 -50.00
C THR A 297 -39.34 37.57 -51.19
N GLY A 298 -40.56 37.10 -50.93
CA GLY A 298 -41.63 36.96 -51.92
C GLY A 298 -42.72 37.96 -51.60
N GLY A 299 -42.63 39.13 -52.22
CA GLY A 299 -43.69 40.13 -52.37
C GLY A 299 -43.67 40.58 -53.82
#